data_AF-A0A847WXQ4-F1
#
_entry.id   AF-A0A847WXQ4-F1
#
_cell.length_a   1.000
_cell.length_b   1.000
_cell.length_c   1.000
_cell.angle_alpha   90.00
_cell.angle_beta   90.00
_cell.angle_gamma   90.00
#
_symmetry.space_group_name_H-M   'P 1'
#
loop_
_entity.id
_entity.type
_entity.pdbx_description
1 polymer ?
#
loop_
_entity_poly.entity_id
_entity_poly.type
_entity_poly.pdbx_seq_one_letter_code
_entity_poly.pdbx_strand_id
1 'polypeptide(L)'
;PYLVGERIKSKQVGPDAVINLGPSLRLWLQICGDVDIRGYSRQHMAEYRSMLIDIPKVYWRSKAEQEKGILQVIVEARAKGPDYTRVSPKTVNKHLSNLNSVFEAAKTLGMIDKAVPSLAEGLYLETGSEVSGLEEHEERPGYTREQVELA
;
A
#
# COMPACT_ATOMS: atom_id res chain seq x y z
N PRO A 1 -0.58 3.43 24.43
CA PRO A 1 -1.48 3.00 23.34
C PRO A 1 -1.87 4.21 22.47
N TYR A 2 -0.95 4.62 21.59
CA TYR A 2 -1.17 5.77 20.71
C TYR A 2 -1.90 5.28 19.46
N LEU A 3 -3.23 5.29 19.56
CA LEU A 3 -4.11 4.99 18.44
C LEU A 3 -3.77 5.96 17.30
N VAL A 4 -3.19 5.39 16.26
CA VAL A 4 -2.96 5.99 14.93
C VAL A 4 -4.20 6.71 14.37
N GLY A 5 -5.39 6.43 14.92
CA GLY A 5 -6.63 7.17 14.68
C GLY A 5 -6.62 8.65 15.10
N GLU A 6 -5.75 9.09 16.02
CA GLU A 6 -5.76 10.50 16.48
C GLU A 6 -4.85 11.44 15.67
N ARG A 7 -3.90 10.91 14.89
CA ARG A 7 -2.98 11.73 14.06
C ARG A 7 -3.43 11.88 12.61
N ILE A 8 -4.40 11.10 12.15
CA ILE A 8 -5.13 11.40 10.92
C ILE A 8 -6.25 12.40 11.25
N LYS A 9 -5.88 13.58 11.76
CA LYS A 9 -6.80 14.71 11.75
C LYS A 9 -6.89 15.14 10.29
N SER A 10 -8.07 14.99 9.72
CA SER A 10 -8.54 15.41 8.39
C SER A 10 -8.29 16.87 7.99
N LYS A 11 -7.48 17.62 8.76
CA LYS A 11 -7.23 19.05 8.59
C LYS A 11 -5.97 19.40 7.81
N GLN A 12 -5.12 18.44 7.45
CA GLN A 12 -3.88 18.71 6.67
C GLN A 12 -3.71 17.87 5.41
N VAL A 13 -4.57 16.86 5.20
CA VAL A 13 -4.60 16.02 4.01
C VAL A 13 -6.06 15.82 3.64
N GLY A 14 -6.41 16.11 2.38
CA GLY A 14 -7.81 16.03 1.91
C GLY A 14 -8.44 14.65 2.19
N PRO A 15 -9.77 14.57 2.27
CA PRO A 15 -10.49 13.33 2.65
C PRO A 15 -10.09 12.11 1.80
N ASP A 16 -9.74 12.30 0.53
CA ASP A 16 -9.31 11.24 -0.38
C ASP A 16 -7.95 10.63 0.00
N ALA A 17 -7.04 11.42 0.57
CA ALA A 17 -5.74 10.94 1.02
C ALA A 17 -5.88 10.03 2.26
N VAL A 18 -6.83 10.34 3.15
CA VAL A 18 -7.12 9.51 4.34
C VAL A 18 -7.73 8.16 3.94
N ILE A 19 -8.66 8.16 2.98
CA ILE A 19 -9.31 6.95 2.48
C ILE A 19 -8.29 6.02 1.80
N ASN A 20 -7.36 6.57 1.01
CA ASN A 20 -6.34 5.78 0.32
C ASN A 20 -5.21 5.28 1.25
N LEU A 21 -4.93 5.99 2.35
CA LEU A 21 -3.88 5.64 3.29
C LEU A 21 -4.29 4.50 4.23
N GLY A 22 -5.57 4.44 4.65
CA GLY A 22 -6.07 3.50 5.66
C GLY A 22 -5.68 2.03 5.44
N PRO A 23 -5.94 1.44 4.27
CA PRO A 23 -5.56 0.04 3.99
C PRO A 23 -4.05 -0.20 4.04
N SER A 24 -3.26 0.77 3.55
CA SER A 24 -1.80 0.67 3.55
C SER A 24 -1.26 0.70 4.98
N LEU A 25 -1.76 1.64 5.78
CA LEU A 25 -1.36 1.80 7.18
C LEU A 25 -1.75 0.58 8.02
N ARG A 26 -2.91 -0.01 7.74
CA ARG A 26 -3.33 -1.27 8.37
C ARG A 26 -2.35 -2.40 8.09
N LEU A 27 -1.96 -2.59 6.83
CA LEU A 27 -0.97 -3.61 6.45
C LEU A 27 0.38 -3.34 7.11
N TRP A 28 0.82 -2.08 7.10
CA TRP A 28 2.06 -1.66 7.74
C TRP A 28 2.10 -2.06 9.22
N LEU A 29 1.08 -1.70 9.99
CA LEU A 29 1.03 -2.01 11.43
C LEU A 29 0.97 -3.52 11.71
N GLN A 30 0.35 -4.30 10.84
CA GLN A 30 0.34 -5.75 10.98
C GLN A 30 1.69 -6.40 10.66
N ILE A 31 2.49 -5.81 9.76
CA ILE A 31 3.76 -6.37 9.31
C ILE A 31 4.91 -5.87 10.20
N CYS A 32 4.98 -4.56 10.42
CA CYS A 32 6.08 -3.87 11.09
C CYS A 32 5.80 -3.62 12.59
N GLY A 33 4.57 -3.88 13.06
CA GLY A 33 4.13 -3.57 14.40
C GLY A 33 3.77 -2.09 14.59
N ASP A 34 3.28 -1.75 15.77
CA ASP A 34 3.00 -0.37 16.21
C ASP A 34 4.14 0.11 17.11
N VAL A 35 5.15 0.72 16.51
CA VAL A 35 6.27 1.36 17.21
C VAL A 35 6.29 2.87 16.97
N ASP A 36 7.07 3.59 17.77
CA ASP A 36 7.28 5.02 17.59
C ASP A 36 7.78 5.31 16.16
N ILE A 37 7.27 6.39 15.56
CA ILE A 37 7.57 6.71 14.15
C ILE A 37 9.06 6.89 13.87
N ARG A 38 9.85 7.28 14.88
CA ARG A 38 11.31 7.42 14.83
C ARG A 38 12.05 6.09 14.90
N GLY A 39 11.37 5.04 15.36
CA GLY A 39 11.89 3.68 15.43
C GLY A 39 11.78 2.93 14.10
N TYR A 40 10.96 3.40 13.17
CA TYR A 40 10.91 2.82 11.83
C TYR A 40 12.17 3.16 11.04
N SER A 41 12.56 2.21 10.19
CA SER A 41 13.79 2.26 9.43
C SER A 41 13.54 1.72 8.03
N ARG A 42 14.55 1.86 7.16
CA ARG A 42 14.48 1.33 5.79
C ARG A 42 14.29 -0.19 5.76
N GLN A 43 14.77 -0.90 6.79
CA GLN A 43 14.57 -2.35 6.94
C GLN A 43 13.09 -2.69 7.07
N HIS A 44 12.32 -1.95 7.88
CA HIS A 44 10.88 -2.13 7.99
C HIS A 44 10.16 -1.91 6.66
N MET A 45 10.60 -0.92 5.87
CA MET A 45 10.03 -0.69 4.53
C MET A 45 10.35 -1.81 3.54
N ALA A 46 11.55 -2.38 3.64
CA ALA A 46 11.94 -3.54 2.83
C ALA A 46 11.13 -4.79 3.21
N GLU A 47 10.91 -5.03 4.51
CA GLU A 47 10.04 -6.11 5.01
C GLU A 47 8.61 -5.91 4.55
N TYR A 48 8.07 -4.70 4.70
CA TYR A 48 6.76 -4.34 4.20
C TYR A 48 6.61 -4.63 2.71
N ARG A 49 7.56 -4.19 1.88
CA ARG A 49 7.59 -4.50 0.44
C ARG A 49 7.61 -6.01 0.18
N SER A 50 8.49 -6.75 0.86
CA SER A 50 8.62 -8.20 0.66
C SER A 50 7.30 -8.90 0.94
N MET A 51 6.63 -8.52 2.04
CA MET A 51 5.34 -9.06 2.40
C MET A 51 4.25 -8.68 1.40
N LEU A 52 4.22 -7.42 0.94
CA LEU A 52 3.24 -6.96 -0.05
C LEU A 52 3.30 -7.78 -1.35
N ILE A 53 4.48 -8.12 -1.83
CA ILE A 53 4.66 -8.92 -3.06
C ILE A 53 4.00 -10.29 -2.93
N ASP A 54 3.97 -10.84 -1.72
CA ASP A 54 3.41 -12.17 -1.44
C ASP A 54 1.90 -12.16 -1.14
N ILE A 55 1.28 -10.99 -0.99
CA ILE A 55 -0.15 -10.88 -0.70
C ILE A 55 -0.97 -11.40 -1.90
N PRO A 56 -1.94 -12.30 -1.67
CA PRO A 56 -2.89 -12.70 -2.71
C PRO A 56 -3.70 -11.50 -3.21
N LYS A 57 -3.96 -11.40 -4.51
CA LYS A 57 -4.80 -10.35 -5.14
C LYS A 57 -6.18 -10.26 -4.48
N VAL A 58 -6.69 -11.41 -4.04
CA VAL A 58 -7.97 -11.56 -3.36
C VAL A 58 -7.66 -11.75 -1.88
N TYR A 59 -7.56 -10.65 -1.15
CA TYR A 59 -7.39 -10.66 0.31
C TYR A 59 -8.45 -9.75 0.95
N TRP A 60 -8.89 -10.10 2.16
CA TRP A 60 -9.78 -9.26 2.98
C TRP A 60 -11.08 -8.82 2.29
N ARG A 61 -11.64 -9.67 1.40
CA ARG A 61 -12.86 -9.35 0.66
C ARG A 61 -14.11 -9.43 1.53
N SER A 62 -14.11 -10.27 2.55
CA SER A 62 -15.20 -10.38 3.52
C SER A 62 -14.80 -9.83 4.90
N LYS A 63 -15.80 -9.46 5.71
CA LYS A 63 -15.57 -9.06 7.11
C LYS A 63 -14.83 -10.13 7.91
N ALA A 64 -15.21 -11.40 7.72
CA ALA A 64 -14.55 -12.54 8.36
C ALA A 64 -13.08 -12.68 7.95
N GLU A 65 -12.75 -12.41 6.68
CA GLU A 65 -11.34 -12.40 6.26
C GLU A 65 -10.58 -11.21 6.81
N GLN A 66 -11.23 -10.05 6.96
CA GLN A 66 -10.60 -8.87 7.55
C GLN A 66 -10.18 -9.10 9.00
N GLU A 67 -10.77 -10.04 9.73
CA GLU A 67 -10.31 -10.38 11.08
C GLU A 67 -8.96 -11.12 11.07
N LYS A 68 -8.57 -11.72 9.94
CA LYS A 68 -7.30 -12.44 9.80
C LYS A 68 -6.14 -11.46 9.64
N GLY A 69 -5.03 -11.78 10.30
CA GLY A 69 -3.75 -11.12 10.05
C GLY A 69 -3.24 -11.42 8.64
N ILE A 70 -2.57 -10.46 7.99
CA ILE A 70 -2.10 -10.62 6.61
C ILE A 70 -1.12 -11.80 6.46
N LEU A 71 -0.29 -12.06 7.47
CA LEU A 71 0.61 -13.22 7.50
C LEU A 71 -0.17 -14.54 7.41
N GLN A 72 -1.27 -14.65 8.15
CA GLN A 72 -2.15 -15.83 8.09
C GLN A 72 -2.75 -15.98 6.69
N VAL A 73 -3.20 -14.89 6.06
CA VAL A 73 -3.75 -14.92 4.70
C VAL A 73 -2.71 -15.43 3.69
N ILE A 74 -1.46 -14.97 3.80
CA ILE A 74 -0.36 -15.42 2.92
C ILE A 74 -0.06 -16.90 3.13
N VAL A 75 0.02 -17.35 4.39
CA VAL A 75 0.25 -18.77 4.72
C VAL A 75 -0.87 -19.66 4.19
N GLU A 76 -2.14 -19.27 4.39
CA GLU A 76 -3.29 -20.01 3.88
C GLU A 76 -3.31 -20.07 2.35
N ALA A 77 -2.94 -18.98 1.67
CA ALA A 77 -2.86 -18.95 0.21
C ALA A 77 -1.75 -19.86 -0.32
N ARG A 78 -0.55 -19.82 0.29
CA ARG A 78 0.56 -20.71 -0.03
C ARG A 78 0.21 -22.18 0.20
N ALA A 79 -0.52 -22.49 1.27
CA ALA A 79 -0.97 -23.85 1.58
C ALA A 79 -1.96 -24.40 0.55
N LYS A 80 -2.77 -23.55 -0.09
CA LYS A 80 -3.69 -23.93 -1.17
C LYS A 80 -2.96 -24.18 -2.51
N GLY A 81 -1.70 -23.76 -2.62
CA GLY A 81 -0.85 -23.93 -3.79
C GLY A 81 0.01 -22.69 -4.03
N PRO A 82 1.23 -22.83 -4.59
CA PRO A 82 2.15 -21.70 -4.79
C PRO A 82 1.71 -20.71 -5.89
N ASP A 83 0.78 -21.14 -6.76
CA ASP A 83 0.37 -20.43 -7.98
C ASP A 83 -0.83 -19.49 -7.80
N TYR A 84 -1.06 -19.00 -6.58
CA TYR A 84 -2.10 -17.99 -6.37
C TYR A 84 -1.71 -16.65 -7.00
N THR A 85 -2.70 -15.96 -7.57
CA THR A 85 -2.52 -14.62 -8.12
C THR A 85 -2.17 -13.63 -7.01
N ARG A 86 -1.00 -13.00 -7.10
CA ARG A 86 -0.51 -11.97 -6.18
C ARG A 86 -1.01 -10.57 -6.56
N VAL A 87 -0.91 -9.62 -5.65
CA VAL A 87 -1.14 -8.20 -5.95
C VAL A 87 -0.17 -7.71 -7.03
N SER A 88 -0.62 -6.77 -7.86
CA SER A 88 0.20 -6.25 -8.96
C SER A 88 1.35 -5.36 -8.47
N PRO A 89 2.46 -5.23 -9.22
CA PRO A 89 3.52 -4.27 -8.90
C PRO A 89 3.01 -2.84 -8.71
N LYS A 90 2.02 -2.42 -9.51
CA LYS A 90 1.34 -1.12 -9.36
C LYS A 90 0.67 -0.96 -8.00
N THR A 91 0.02 -2.01 -7.51
CA THR A 91 -0.61 -2.03 -6.18
C THR A 91 0.44 -1.97 -5.07
N VAL A 92 1.54 -2.71 -5.20
CA VAL A 92 2.67 -2.65 -4.26
C VAL A 92 3.23 -1.22 -4.20
N ASN A 93 3.53 -0.62 -5.35
CA ASN A 93 4.04 0.75 -5.43
C ASN A 93 3.07 1.76 -4.81
N LYS A 94 1.76 1.63 -5.04
CA LYS A 94 0.74 2.47 -4.39
C LYS A 94 0.85 2.38 -2.86
N HIS A 95 0.97 1.18 -2.30
CA HIS A 95 1.12 1.00 -0.86
C HIS A 95 2.44 1.60 -0.34
N LEU A 96 3.55 1.45 -1.07
CA LEU A 96 4.84 2.06 -0.72
C LEU A 96 4.77 3.59 -0.75
N SER A 97 4.21 4.18 -1.80
CA SER A 97 4.03 5.64 -1.91
C SER A 97 3.17 6.19 -0.77
N ASN A 98 2.05 5.52 -0.47
CA ASN A 98 1.17 5.92 0.62
C ASN A 98 1.90 5.93 1.97
N LEU A 99 2.67 4.89 2.30
CA LEU A 99 3.42 4.88 3.56
C LEU A 99 4.57 5.87 3.56
N ASN A 100 5.30 5.99 2.44
CA ASN A 100 6.38 6.97 2.33
C ASN A 100 5.86 8.39 2.59
N SER A 101 4.66 8.73 2.12
CA SER A 101 4.05 10.05 2.37
C SER A 101 3.88 10.37 3.86
N VAL A 102 3.61 9.37 4.70
CA VAL A 102 3.50 9.51 6.16
C VAL A 102 4.86 9.87 6.76
N PHE A 103 5.94 9.22 6.31
CA PHE A 103 7.29 9.48 6.79
C PHE A 103 7.82 10.85 6.33
N GLU A 104 7.52 11.26 5.09
CA GLU A 104 7.88 12.59 4.59
C GLU A 104 7.10 13.71 5.31
N ALA A 105 5.83 13.47 5.64
CA ALA A 105 5.06 14.38 6.49
C ALA A 105 5.68 14.47 7.91
N ALA A 106 6.12 13.35 8.48
CA ALA A 106 6.78 13.33 9.78
C ALA A 106 8.12 14.10 9.79
N LYS A 107 8.89 14.05 8.69
CA LYS A 107 10.09 14.89 8.50
C LYS A 107 9.73 16.37 8.45
N THR A 108 8.67 16.71 7.73
CA THR A 108 8.18 18.10 7.62
C THR A 108 7.77 18.67 8.97
N LEU A 109 7.15 17.85 9.82
CA LEU A 109 6.76 18.18 11.19
C LEU A 109 7.91 18.14 12.21
N GLY A 110 9.15 17.85 11.77
CA GLY A 110 10.32 17.79 12.64
C GLY A 110 10.35 16.60 13.59
N MET A 111 9.55 15.56 13.33
CA MET A 111 9.55 14.34 14.13
C MET A 111 10.66 13.37 13.74
N ILE A 112 11.02 13.38 12.45
CA ILE A 112 12.15 12.64 11.88
C ILE A 112 13.11 13.68 11.31
N ASP A 113 14.42 13.42 11.42
CA ASP A 113 15.43 14.28 10.81
C ASP A 113 15.27 14.30 9.28
N LYS A 114 15.27 15.50 8.70
CA LYS A 114 15.17 15.71 7.25
C LYS A 114 16.35 15.13 6.47
N ALA A 115 17.50 14.94 7.13
CA ALA A 115 18.67 14.31 6.55
C ALA A 115 18.50 12.79 6.36
N VAL A 116 17.53 12.17 7.03
CA VAL A 116 17.23 10.75 6.84
C VAL A 116 16.69 10.55 5.42
N PRO A 117 17.27 9.65 4.60
CA PRO A 117 16.77 9.35 3.27
C PRO A 117 15.31 8.85 3.26
N SER A 118 14.70 8.79 2.08
CA SER A 118 13.36 8.17 1.97
C SER A 118 13.45 6.69 2.34
N LEU A 119 12.52 6.23 3.18
CA LEU A 119 12.48 4.81 3.55
C LEU A 119 12.11 3.92 2.36
N ALA A 120 11.44 4.46 1.34
CA ALA A 120 11.04 3.76 0.12
C ALA A 120 12.09 3.85 -1.01
N GLU A 121 13.23 4.50 -0.78
CA GLU A 121 14.25 4.68 -1.81
C GLU A 121 14.81 3.34 -2.32
N GLY A 122 14.72 3.15 -3.64
CA GLY A 122 15.13 1.92 -4.33
C GLY A 122 14.22 0.71 -4.09
N LEU A 123 13.04 0.89 -3.50
CA LEU A 123 12.10 -0.20 -3.18
C LEU A 123 10.94 -0.33 -4.17
N TYR A 124 10.72 0.66 -5.04
CA TYR A 124 9.67 0.58 -6.05
C TYR A 124 9.95 -0.52 -7.07
N LEU A 125 8.89 -1.22 -7.45
CA LEU A 125 8.94 -2.25 -8.49
C LEU A 125 8.81 -1.63 -9.86
N GLU A 126 9.50 -2.21 -10.84
CA GLU A 126 9.24 -1.90 -12.24
C GLU A 126 7.78 -2.26 -12.56
N THR A 127 7.05 -1.26 -13.03
CA THR A 127 5.76 -1.46 -13.66
C THR A 127 5.98 -1.42 -15.16
N GLY A 128 5.39 -2.36 -15.91
CA GLY A 128 5.42 -2.30 -17.37
C GLY A 128 4.97 -0.92 -17.87
N SER A 129 5.49 -0.52 -19.03
CA SER A 129 5.26 0.78 -19.66
C SER A 129 3.82 1.22 -19.49
N GLU A 130 3.61 2.48 -19.09
CA GLU A 130 2.29 3.08 -19.18
C GLU A 130 1.73 2.82 -20.57
N VAL A 131 0.51 2.30 -20.63
CA VAL A 131 -0.29 2.44 -21.85
C VAL A 131 -0.83 3.88 -21.84
N SER A 132 0.06 4.88 -21.84
CA SER A 132 -0.29 6.29 -21.97
C SER A 132 -0.13 6.70 -23.43
N GLY A 133 -1.08 6.24 -24.23
CA GLY A 133 -1.43 6.91 -25.49
C GLY A 133 -2.54 7.95 -25.29
N LEU A 134 -2.82 8.33 -24.03
CA LEU A 134 -3.89 9.26 -23.65
C LEU A 134 -3.25 10.44 -22.91
N GLU A 135 -3.62 11.65 -23.30
CA GLU A 135 -3.15 12.87 -22.64
C GLU A 135 -3.67 12.99 -21.20
N GLU A 136 -3.04 13.84 -20.39
CA GLU A 136 -3.31 14.01 -18.94
C GLU A 136 -4.77 14.35 -18.58
N HIS A 137 -5.60 14.68 -19.57
CA HIS A 137 -6.99 15.09 -19.43
C HIS A 137 -7.99 14.14 -20.11
N GLU A 138 -7.50 13.07 -20.73
CA GLU A 138 -8.34 12.14 -21.49
C GLU A 138 -8.89 11.07 -20.56
N GLU A 139 -10.18 11.18 -20.22
CA GLU A 139 -10.87 10.10 -19.52
C GLU A 139 -10.81 8.83 -20.37
N ARG A 140 -10.48 7.72 -19.70
CA ARG A 140 -10.40 6.42 -20.35
C ARG A 140 -11.76 6.12 -21.00
N PRO A 141 -11.82 5.86 -22.32
CA PRO A 141 -13.09 5.56 -22.95
C PRO A 141 -13.72 4.35 -22.27
N GLY A 142 -15.03 4.44 -22.00
CA GLY A 142 -15.79 3.30 -21.48
C GLY A 142 -15.64 2.10 -22.41
N TYR A 143 -15.68 0.89 -21.85
CA TYR A 143 -15.61 -0.33 -22.66
C TYR A 143 -16.64 -0.27 -23.78
N THR A 144 -16.21 -0.57 -25.01
CA THR A 144 -17.14 -0.65 -26.13
C THR A 144 -18.06 -1.85 -25.95
N ARG A 145 -19.27 -1.78 -26.51
CA ARG A 145 -20.27 -2.84 -26.41
C ARG A 145 -19.73 -4.19 -26.90
N GLU A 146 -18.86 -4.16 -27.91
CA GLU A 146 -18.13 -5.31 -28.45
C GLU A 146 -17.16 -5.95 -27.45
N GLN A 147 -16.50 -5.14 -26.61
CA GLN A 147 -15.60 -5.63 -25.55
C GLN A 147 -16.36 -6.28 -24.38
N VAL A 148 -17.62 -5.90 -24.17
CA VAL A 148 -18.49 -6.46 -23.13
C VAL A 148 -19.16 -7.76 -23.60
N GLU A 149 -19.45 -7.90 -24.89
CA GLU A 149 -20.14 -9.08 -25.45
C GLU A 149 -19.18 -10.27 -25.75
N LEU A 150 -17.86 -10.07 -25.64
CA LEU A 150 -16.82 -11.11 -25.82
C LEU A 150 -16.26 -11.68 -24.50
N ALA A 151 -16.86 -11.35 -23.35
CA ALA A 151 -16.43 -11.80 -22.01
C ALA A 151 -17.35 -12.87 -21.40
#